data_AF-A0A2V7YJ22-F1
#
_entry.id   AF-A0A2V7YJ22-F1
#
_cell.length_a   1.000
_cell.length_b   1.000
_cell.length_c   1.000
_cell.angle_alpha   90.00
_cell.angle_beta   90.00
_cell.angle_gamma   90.00
#
_symmetry.space_group_name_H-M   'P 1'
#
loop_
_entity.id
_entity.type
_entity.pdbx_description
1 polymer ?
#
loop_
_entity_poly.entity_id
_entity_poly.type
_entity_poly.pdbx_seq_one_letter_code
_entity_poly.pdbx_strand_id
1 'polypeptide(L)'
;DDADTAPGPHIQVGSPVAWDYKVTNSGQTALSSVHVTDNRGVAVSCPKSTLAIGETMHCSGSGTATAGQYENIGTVTANPPTGSAVTSSDPSHYYGDAPATPCIKIKKYTNGDDADTAPGPHIQVGSPVAWDYVVTNSGQTALSSVHVTDNRGVAVSCPKSTLAIGEVMHCSGNGTATAGQYENIGTVTANPPTGSAVTSSDPSHYYGDAPPTGNQGCSPGYWKNHAASWTATPYTTYQSVQSVFSAASGYPGLGSASLLDSLSFQGGSDLNGAAGNLLRAGTAALLNAAHPHVSFPLTQAAVISQVNTALTSRDRNTILSLASALDADNNLTCPLN
;
A
#
# COMPACT_ATOMS: atom_id res chain seq x y z
N ASP A 1 4.62 40.84 25.72
CA ASP A 1 3.20 40.95 26.07
C ASP A 1 2.96 40.29 27.40
N ASP A 2 2.06 40.89 28.18
CA ASP A 2 1.58 40.32 29.43
C ASP A 2 0.81 39.02 29.13
N ALA A 3 1.26 37.91 29.71
CA ALA A 3 0.85 36.55 29.32
C ALA A 3 0.08 35.85 30.45
N ASP A 4 -0.76 36.60 31.15
CA ASP A 4 -1.57 36.13 32.29
C ASP A 4 -2.52 34.98 31.96
N THR A 5 -2.92 34.83 30.69
CA THR A 5 -3.94 33.86 30.28
C THR A 5 -3.37 32.77 29.37
N ALA A 6 -3.67 31.51 29.68
CA ALA A 6 -3.39 30.38 28.80
C ALA A 6 -4.14 30.50 27.45
N PRO A 7 -3.54 30.05 26.33
CA PRO A 7 -2.25 29.35 26.27
C PRO A 7 -1.01 30.25 26.32
N GLY A 8 -1.17 31.57 26.22
CA GLY A 8 -0.06 32.50 25.99
C GLY A 8 0.49 32.42 24.55
N PRO A 9 1.65 33.04 24.27
CA PRO A 9 2.33 32.91 22.98
C PRO A 9 2.73 31.46 22.67
N HIS A 10 2.69 31.13 21.38
CA HIS A 10 3.21 29.87 20.85
C HIS A 10 4.70 29.98 20.56
N ILE A 11 5.49 29.07 21.12
CA ILE A 11 6.96 29.08 21.04
C ILE A 11 7.44 27.70 20.62
N GLN A 12 8.29 27.62 19.60
CA GLN A 12 8.87 26.34 19.17
C GLN A 12 9.72 25.75 20.30
N VAL A 13 9.49 24.49 20.63
CA VAL A 13 10.25 23.78 21.68
C VAL A 13 11.76 23.89 21.42
N GLY A 14 12.51 24.20 22.47
CA GLY A 14 13.95 24.45 22.42
C GLY A 14 14.34 25.90 22.11
N SER A 15 13.41 26.76 21.69
CA SER A 15 13.69 28.19 21.51
C SER A 15 13.92 28.89 22.85
N PRO A 16 14.76 29.95 22.89
CA PRO A 16 14.96 30.73 24.10
C PRO A 16 13.66 31.44 24.51
N VAL A 17 13.39 31.47 25.82
CA VAL A 17 12.30 32.23 26.44
C VAL A 17 12.94 33.24 27.39
N ALA A 18 12.47 34.48 27.34
CA ALA A 18 12.88 35.56 28.24
C ALA A 18 11.67 36.04 29.03
N TRP A 19 11.84 36.16 30.35
CA TRP A 19 10.85 36.71 31.26
C TRP A 19 11.31 38.06 31.80
N ASP A 20 10.43 39.06 31.71
CA ASP A 20 10.60 40.39 32.31
C ASP A 20 9.63 40.53 33.49
N TYR A 21 10.17 40.64 34.71
CA TYR A 21 9.37 40.79 35.93
C TYR A 21 9.35 42.27 36.30
N LYS A 22 8.25 42.94 35.99
CA LYS A 22 8.05 44.36 36.29
C LYS A 22 7.52 44.54 37.72
N VAL A 23 8.40 44.93 38.64
CA VAL A 23 8.05 45.16 40.05
C VAL A 23 7.84 46.64 40.30
N THR A 24 6.66 47.01 40.82
CA THR A 24 6.31 48.41 41.14
C THR A 24 5.94 48.53 42.62
N ASN A 25 6.55 49.48 43.33
CA ASN A 25 6.08 49.85 44.68
C ASN A 25 4.89 50.83 44.57
N SER A 26 3.68 50.29 44.63
CA SER A 26 2.43 51.06 44.63
C SER A 26 1.99 51.56 46.01
N GLY A 27 2.77 51.28 47.07
CA GLY A 27 2.49 51.68 48.43
C GLY A 27 2.88 53.12 48.75
N GLN A 28 2.72 53.51 50.02
CA GLN A 28 3.03 54.87 50.52
C GLN A 28 4.37 54.96 51.28
N THR A 29 5.12 53.86 51.36
CA THR A 29 6.42 53.79 52.05
C THR A 29 7.47 53.14 51.16
N ALA A 30 8.74 53.51 51.33
CA ALA A 30 9.85 52.83 50.66
C ALA A 30 9.95 51.37 51.13
N LEU A 31 10.30 50.47 50.20
CA LEU A 31 10.46 49.03 50.44
C LEU A 31 11.94 48.63 50.38
N SER A 32 12.32 47.67 51.21
CA SER A 32 13.65 47.06 51.26
C SER A 32 13.58 45.53 51.14
N SER A 33 14.72 44.87 50.95
CA SER A 33 14.80 43.42 50.74
C SER A 33 13.86 42.92 49.63
N VAL A 34 13.68 43.72 48.57
CA VAL A 34 12.85 43.33 47.42
C VAL A 34 13.51 42.14 46.74
N HIS A 35 12.80 41.02 46.69
CA HIS A 35 13.30 39.77 46.15
C HIS A 35 12.22 39.09 45.31
N VAL A 36 12.54 38.77 44.06
CA VAL A 36 11.65 38.08 43.13
C VAL A 36 12.08 36.63 43.03
N THR A 37 11.13 35.72 43.22
CA THR A 37 11.28 34.28 43.01
C THR A 37 10.34 33.82 41.92
N ASP A 38 10.59 32.59 41.45
CA ASP A 38 9.88 31.97 40.36
C ASP A 38 9.51 30.54 40.74
N ASN A 39 8.24 30.16 40.59
CA ASN A 39 7.76 28.84 41.02
C ASN A 39 8.29 27.68 40.15
N ARG A 40 8.83 27.96 38.96
CA ARG A 40 9.47 26.97 38.07
C ARG A 40 10.99 26.92 38.25
N GLY A 41 11.54 27.69 39.19
CA GLY A 41 12.97 27.72 39.48
C GLY A 41 13.78 28.52 38.47
N VAL A 42 13.15 29.42 37.70
CA VAL A 42 13.89 30.39 36.87
C VAL A 42 14.75 31.27 37.76
N ALA A 43 16.04 31.40 37.44
CA ALA A 43 16.92 32.32 38.14
C ALA A 43 16.58 33.77 37.76
N VAL A 44 16.04 34.54 38.71
CA VAL A 44 15.64 35.93 38.50
C VAL A 44 16.73 36.89 38.97
N SER A 45 17.16 37.79 38.10
CA SER A 45 18.15 38.82 38.38
C SER A 45 17.49 40.20 38.44
N CYS A 46 17.57 40.86 39.60
CA CYS A 46 17.07 42.22 39.81
C CYS A 46 18.22 43.22 39.95
N PRO A 47 18.12 44.44 39.38
CA PRO A 47 19.19 45.44 39.44
C PRO A 47 19.40 46.05 40.83
N LYS A 48 18.43 45.89 41.73
CA LYS A 48 18.46 46.42 43.11
C LYS A 48 17.49 45.64 44.00
N SER A 49 17.60 45.86 45.31
CA SER A 49 16.76 45.23 46.36
C SER A 49 15.95 46.24 47.18
N THR A 50 15.84 47.49 46.70
CA THR A 50 15.05 48.56 47.32
C THR A 50 14.19 49.26 46.28
N LEU A 51 13.01 49.76 46.69
CA LEU A 51 12.12 50.54 45.84
C LEU A 51 11.53 51.73 46.63
N ALA A 52 11.80 52.95 46.16
CA ALA A 52 11.13 54.15 46.62
C ALA A 52 9.63 54.14 46.27
N ILE A 53 8.88 55.10 46.80
CA ILE A 53 7.45 55.25 46.55
C ILE A 53 7.21 55.49 45.04
N GLY A 54 6.36 54.67 44.42
CA GLY A 54 6.07 54.74 42.98
C GLY A 54 7.19 54.25 42.06
N GLU A 55 8.31 53.79 42.61
CA GLU A 55 9.44 53.33 41.81
C GLU A 55 9.14 51.96 41.18
N THR A 56 9.62 51.78 39.94
CA THR A 56 9.55 50.52 39.20
C THR A 56 10.95 49.97 38.95
N MET A 57 11.09 48.65 38.95
CA MET A 57 12.27 47.97 38.41
C MET A 57 11.87 46.78 37.56
N HIS A 58 12.76 46.42 36.64
CA HIS A 58 12.63 45.26 35.78
C HIS A 58 13.67 44.23 36.21
N CYS A 59 13.23 43.03 36.58
CA CYS A 59 14.09 41.89 36.77
C CYS A 59 14.00 40.96 35.56
N SER A 60 15.06 40.22 35.28
CA SER A 60 15.13 39.33 34.11
C SER A 60 15.31 37.87 34.51
N GLY A 61 14.64 36.97 33.80
CA GLY A 61 14.87 35.53 33.81
C GLY A 61 14.95 34.97 32.39
N SER A 62 15.59 33.81 32.21
CA SER A 62 15.72 33.16 30.89
C SER A 62 15.65 31.65 30.98
N GLY A 63 15.15 31.01 29.93
CA GLY A 63 15.03 29.56 29.83
C GLY A 63 14.84 29.09 28.39
N THR A 64 14.44 27.84 28.21
CA THR A 64 14.11 27.24 26.91
C THR A 64 12.69 26.69 26.93
N ALA A 65 11.96 26.85 25.82
CA ALA A 65 10.58 26.40 25.72
C ALA A 65 10.49 24.87 25.76
N THR A 66 9.60 24.34 26.59
CA THR A 66 9.27 22.91 26.69
C THR A 66 7.92 22.62 26.05
N ALA A 67 7.70 21.39 25.57
CA ALA A 67 6.47 21.05 24.86
C ALA A 67 5.21 21.20 25.74
N GLY A 68 4.13 21.70 25.12
CA GLY A 68 2.82 21.83 25.75
C GLY A 68 2.64 23.13 26.56
N GLN A 69 1.56 23.18 27.33
CA GLN A 69 1.24 24.35 28.14
C GLN A 69 2.26 24.56 29.25
N TYR A 70 2.82 25.76 29.32
CA TYR A 70 3.67 26.22 30.39
C TYR A 70 3.00 27.37 31.14
N GLU A 71 3.11 27.33 32.46
CA GLU A 71 2.67 28.40 33.37
C GLU A 71 3.83 28.67 34.33
N ASN A 72 4.16 29.94 34.45
CA ASN A 72 5.19 30.47 35.31
C ASN A 72 4.57 31.48 36.28
N ILE A 73 4.92 31.46 37.55
CA ILE A 73 4.42 32.44 38.52
C ILE A 73 5.61 33.14 39.15
N GLY A 74 5.79 34.41 38.79
CA GLY A 74 6.73 35.30 39.47
C GLY A 74 6.11 35.75 40.79
N THR A 75 6.85 35.65 41.90
CA THR A 75 6.42 36.15 43.21
C THR A 75 7.45 37.12 43.74
N VAL A 76 7.04 38.35 44.05
CA VAL A 76 7.89 39.34 44.72
C VAL A 76 7.55 39.40 46.20
N THR A 77 8.59 39.45 47.04
CA THR A 77 8.50 39.74 48.47
C THR A 77 9.29 40.99 48.80
N ALA A 78 8.82 41.79 49.75
CA ALA A 78 9.52 43.01 50.20
C ALA A 78 9.15 43.39 51.64
N ASN A 79 10.05 44.10 52.32
CA ASN A 79 9.89 44.54 53.70
C ASN A 79 9.57 46.06 53.77
N PRO A 80 8.41 46.45 54.34
CA PRO A 80 8.16 47.84 54.72
C PRO A 80 8.99 48.24 55.97
N PRO A 81 9.10 49.54 56.30
CA PRO A 81 9.82 49.99 57.49
C PRO A 81 9.22 49.48 58.81
N THR A 82 7.91 49.24 58.83
CA THR A 82 7.16 48.71 59.96
C THR A 82 6.12 47.71 59.46
N GLY A 83 5.90 46.64 60.22
CA GLY A 83 4.91 45.61 59.90
C GLY A 83 5.50 44.37 59.22
N SER A 84 4.63 43.50 58.75
CA SER A 84 5.01 42.25 58.09
C SER A 84 5.45 42.49 56.64
N ALA A 85 6.24 41.56 56.10
CA ALA A 85 6.60 41.54 54.69
C ALA A 85 5.35 41.50 53.80
N VAL A 86 5.41 42.18 52.66
CA VAL A 86 4.36 42.20 51.63
C VAL A 86 4.76 41.29 50.48
N THR A 87 3.76 40.76 49.78
CA THR A 87 3.95 39.85 48.64
C THR A 87 2.98 40.19 47.50
N SER A 88 3.39 39.91 46.27
CA SER A 88 2.56 39.95 45.07
C SER A 88 3.04 38.88 44.10
N SER A 89 2.12 38.31 43.33
CA SER A 89 2.42 37.26 42.36
C SER A 89 1.70 37.51 41.05
N ASP A 90 2.33 37.11 39.96
CA ASP A 90 1.86 37.35 38.59
C ASP A 90 2.14 36.12 37.72
N PRO A 91 1.13 35.54 37.03
CA PRO A 91 1.31 34.39 36.17
C PRO A 91 1.82 34.79 34.76
N SER A 92 2.50 33.89 34.08
CA SER A 92 2.94 34.06 32.69
C SER A 92 2.87 32.71 31.98
N HIS A 93 2.23 32.69 30.82
CA HIS A 93 1.94 31.47 30.07
C HIS A 93 2.69 31.47 28.73
N TYR A 94 3.00 30.27 28.24
CA TYR A 94 3.27 30.03 26.82
C TYR A 94 2.85 28.61 26.45
N TYR A 95 2.70 28.33 25.16
CA TYR A 95 2.51 26.97 24.65
C TYR A 95 3.71 26.56 23.79
N GLY A 96 4.39 25.48 24.20
CA GLY A 96 5.51 24.94 23.47
C GLY A 96 5.06 24.05 22.31
N ASP A 97 5.22 24.54 21.09
CA ASP A 97 4.93 23.78 19.88
C ASP A 97 6.03 22.75 19.63
N ALA A 98 5.68 21.47 19.71
CA ALA A 98 6.59 20.39 19.35
C ALA A 98 6.90 20.46 17.84
N PRO A 99 8.14 20.11 17.42
CA PRO A 99 8.47 20.05 16.00
C PRO A 99 7.54 19.09 15.26
N ALA A 100 6.99 19.52 14.12
CA ALA A 100 6.17 18.67 13.27
C ALA A 100 6.98 17.46 12.77
N THR A 101 6.47 16.25 12.98
CA THR A 101 7.18 15.02 12.61
C THR A 101 6.84 14.58 11.18
N PRO A 102 7.80 14.49 10.25
CA PRO A 102 7.55 13.96 8.91
C PRO A 102 7.44 12.44 8.95
N CYS A 103 6.51 11.87 8.17
CA CYS A 103 6.37 10.43 8.05
C CYS A 103 5.67 10.09 6.73
N ILE A 104 6.20 9.09 6.02
CA ILE A 104 5.60 8.56 4.80
C ILE A 104 5.42 7.05 4.96
N LYS A 105 4.35 6.50 4.39
CA LYS A 105 4.09 5.07 4.32
C LYS A 105 3.80 4.66 2.89
N ILE A 106 4.17 3.45 2.54
CA ILE A 106 3.79 2.80 1.29
C ILE A 106 3.13 1.46 1.60
N LYS A 107 2.11 1.10 0.84
CA LYS A 107 1.52 -0.23 0.84
C LYS A 107 1.38 -0.75 -0.58
N LYS A 108 1.77 -1.99 -0.84
CA LYS A 108 1.92 -2.51 -2.19
C LYS A 108 1.05 -3.74 -2.41
N TYR A 109 0.27 -3.69 -3.49
CA TYR A 109 -0.66 -4.74 -3.85
C TYR A 109 -0.23 -5.41 -5.15
N THR A 110 -0.42 -6.73 -5.25
CA THR A 110 -0.22 -7.50 -6.48
C THR A 110 -1.58 -8.01 -6.96
N ASN A 111 -2.05 -7.54 -8.12
CA ASN A 111 -3.38 -7.84 -8.66
C ASN A 111 -4.55 -7.59 -7.68
N GLY A 112 -4.38 -6.63 -6.77
CA GLY A 112 -5.36 -6.27 -5.74
C GLY A 112 -5.14 -6.94 -4.37
N ASP A 113 -4.24 -7.92 -4.27
CA ASP A 113 -3.93 -8.61 -3.01
C ASP A 113 -2.77 -7.93 -2.26
N ASP A 114 -2.95 -7.78 -0.93
CA ASP A 114 -1.88 -7.39 0.00
C ASP A 114 -0.97 -8.61 0.23
N ALA A 115 0.06 -8.71 -0.62
CA ALA A 115 0.88 -9.91 -0.75
C ALA A 115 2.20 -9.80 0.04
N ASP A 116 2.14 -9.31 1.27
CA ASP A 116 3.30 -9.14 2.16
C ASP A 116 4.07 -10.42 2.46
N THR A 117 3.38 -11.56 2.39
CA THR A 117 3.93 -12.86 2.80
C THR A 117 3.92 -13.84 1.64
N ALA A 118 5.03 -14.56 1.45
CA ALA A 118 5.11 -15.65 0.49
C ALA A 118 4.09 -16.78 0.80
N PRO A 119 3.50 -17.44 -0.20
CA PRO A 119 3.82 -17.29 -1.62
C PRO A 119 3.18 -16.07 -2.30
N GLY A 120 2.21 -15.41 -1.68
CA GLY A 120 1.34 -14.43 -2.35
C GLY A 120 0.31 -15.10 -3.27
N PRO A 121 -0.40 -14.33 -4.13
CA PRO A 121 -1.31 -14.88 -5.12
C PRO A 121 -0.58 -15.79 -6.12
N HIS A 122 -1.28 -16.83 -6.55
CA HIS A 122 -0.84 -17.72 -7.62
C HIS A 122 -1.23 -17.14 -8.98
N ILE A 123 -0.25 -16.94 -9.85
CA ILE A 123 -0.43 -16.29 -11.15
C ILE A 123 0.20 -17.18 -12.22
N GLN A 124 -0.56 -17.49 -13.28
CA GLN A 124 -0.05 -18.30 -14.38
C GLN A 124 1.09 -17.57 -15.10
N VAL A 125 2.19 -18.29 -15.37
CA VAL A 125 3.34 -17.73 -16.09
C VAL A 125 2.90 -17.10 -17.42
N GLY A 126 3.41 -15.90 -17.70
CA GLY A 126 3.05 -15.09 -18.86
C GLY A 126 1.80 -14.22 -18.69
N SER A 127 1.02 -14.40 -17.61
CA SER A 127 -0.15 -13.54 -17.33
C SER A 127 0.29 -12.15 -16.86
N PRO A 128 -0.53 -11.11 -17.10
CA PRO A 128 -0.24 -9.77 -16.63
C PRO A 128 -0.24 -9.71 -15.09
N VAL A 129 0.69 -8.93 -14.55
CA VAL A 129 0.78 -8.57 -13.14
C VAL A 129 0.66 -7.05 -13.05
N ALA A 130 -0.32 -6.57 -12.30
CA ALA A 130 -0.51 -5.17 -11.98
C ALA A 130 -0.11 -4.93 -10.52
N TRP A 131 0.75 -3.94 -10.30
CA TRP A 131 1.13 -3.48 -8.96
C TRP A 131 0.50 -2.12 -8.68
N ASP A 132 -0.17 -2.00 -7.54
CA ASP A 132 -0.63 -0.72 -6.98
C ASP A 132 0.21 -0.37 -5.75
N TYR A 133 0.74 0.84 -5.72
CA TYR A 133 1.58 1.36 -4.64
C TYR A 133 0.84 2.53 -3.99
N VAL A 134 0.25 2.27 -2.83
CA VAL A 134 -0.53 3.24 -2.04
C VAL A 134 0.40 3.99 -1.11
N VAL A 135 0.73 5.22 -1.47
CA VAL A 135 1.61 6.11 -0.72
C VAL A 135 0.78 7.05 0.13
N THR A 136 1.05 7.10 1.44
CA THR A 136 0.35 7.96 2.40
C THR A 136 1.33 8.87 3.13
N ASN A 137 1.05 10.17 3.19
CA ASN A 137 1.73 11.07 4.12
C ASN A 137 1.06 10.95 5.51
N SER A 138 1.62 10.11 6.38
CA SER A 138 1.14 9.93 7.76
C SER A 138 1.85 10.84 8.77
N GLY A 139 2.60 11.83 8.30
CA GLY A 139 3.27 12.81 9.15
C GLY A 139 2.43 14.05 9.43
N GLN A 140 3.07 15.06 10.04
CA GLN A 140 2.48 16.34 10.42
C GLN A 140 2.97 17.50 9.54
N THR A 141 3.65 17.20 8.44
CA THR A 141 4.14 18.20 7.48
C THR A 141 3.88 17.76 6.05
N ALA A 142 3.70 18.71 5.15
CA ALA A 142 3.58 18.42 3.73
C ALA A 142 4.90 17.88 3.18
N LEU A 143 4.81 16.91 2.27
CA LEU A 143 5.96 16.24 1.67
C LEU A 143 6.10 16.62 0.20
N SER A 144 7.35 16.73 -0.25
CA SER A 144 7.72 17.03 -1.64
C SER A 144 8.73 16.01 -2.18
N SER A 145 8.99 16.04 -3.48
CA SER A 145 9.88 15.08 -4.16
C SER A 145 9.53 13.62 -3.84
N VAL A 146 8.23 13.33 -3.72
CA VAL A 146 7.73 11.97 -3.49
C VAL A 146 8.09 11.12 -4.70
N HIS A 147 8.88 10.07 -4.47
CA HIS A 147 9.38 9.20 -5.53
C HIS A 147 9.34 7.74 -5.08
N VAL A 148 8.71 6.89 -5.90
CA VAL A 148 8.59 5.44 -5.66
C VAL A 148 9.49 4.69 -6.63
N THR A 149 10.22 3.71 -6.09
CA THR A 149 11.10 2.80 -6.83
C THR A 149 10.75 1.35 -6.51
N ASP A 150 11.15 0.43 -7.38
CA ASP A 150 10.99 -1.01 -7.17
C ASP A 150 12.32 -1.73 -7.35
N ASN A 151 12.68 -2.61 -6.41
CA ASN A 151 14.00 -3.25 -6.41
C ASN A 151 14.22 -4.24 -7.58
N ARG A 152 13.17 -4.66 -8.29
CA ARG A 152 13.25 -5.49 -9.51
C ARG A 152 13.24 -4.67 -10.79
N GLY A 153 13.27 -3.34 -10.71
CA GLY A 153 13.30 -2.46 -11.88
C GLY A 153 11.94 -2.29 -12.56
N VAL A 154 10.83 -2.56 -11.86
CA VAL A 154 9.48 -2.22 -12.34
C VAL A 154 9.40 -0.70 -12.53
N ALA A 155 8.95 -0.25 -13.70
CA ALA A 155 8.71 1.16 -13.95
C ALA A 155 7.43 1.62 -13.21
N VAL A 156 7.60 2.43 -12.17
CA VAL A 156 6.49 2.94 -11.36
C VAL A 156 6.08 4.33 -11.84
N SER A 157 4.79 4.53 -12.08
CA SER A 157 4.19 5.82 -12.48
C SER A 157 3.34 6.38 -11.35
N CYS A 158 3.67 7.59 -10.90
CA CYS A 158 2.92 8.32 -9.87
C CYS A 158 2.27 9.58 -10.47
N PRO A 159 1.03 9.93 -10.11
CA PRO A 159 0.34 11.09 -10.67
C PRO A 159 0.85 12.45 -10.15
N LYS A 160 1.61 12.48 -9.06
CA LYS A 160 2.16 13.69 -8.43
C LYS A 160 3.45 13.37 -7.66
N SER A 161 4.17 14.42 -7.28
CA SER A 161 5.42 14.33 -6.49
C SER A 161 5.32 15.08 -5.14
N THR A 162 4.11 15.45 -4.72
CA THR A 162 3.83 16.16 -3.46
C THR A 162 2.66 15.51 -2.74
N LEU A 163 2.66 15.55 -1.41
CA LEU A 163 1.58 15.07 -0.56
C LEU A 163 1.32 16.03 0.59
N ALA A 164 0.11 16.56 0.68
CA ALA A 164 -0.40 17.24 1.86
C ALA A 164 -0.50 16.28 3.07
N ILE A 165 -0.70 16.83 4.26
CA ILE A 165 -0.85 16.07 5.49
C ILE A 165 -2.07 15.13 5.36
N GLY A 166 -1.86 13.84 5.62
CA GLY A 166 -2.91 12.81 5.52
C GLY A 166 -3.31 12.42 4.09
N GLU A 167 -2.69 13.02 3.06
CA GLU A 167 -3.03 12.73 1.68
C GLU A 167 -2.51 11.35 1.24
N VAL A 168 -3.32 10.68 0.39
CA VAL A 168 -3.01 9.37 -0.22
C VAL A 168 -2.79 9.55 -1.72
N MET A 169 -1.89 8.75 -2.29
CA MET A 169 -1.60 8.66 -3.72
C MET A 169 -1.45 7.21 -4.13
N HIS A 170 -2.04 6.86 -5.27
CA HIS A 170 -1.84 5.56 -5.91
C HIS A 170 -0.84 5.74 -7.06
N CYS A 171 0.23 4.97 -7.03
CA CYS A 171 1.15 4.80 -8.15
C CYS A 171 0.99 3.40 -8.74
N SER A 172 1.23 3.24 -10.04
CA SER A 172 1.03 1.96 -10.74
C SER A 172 2.31 1.44 -11.38
N GLY A 173 2.48 0.12 -11.39
CA GLY A 173 3.47 -0.60 -12.19
C GLY A 173 2.85 -1.82 -12.86
N ASN A 174 3.44 -2.31 -13.96
CA ASN A 174 2.94 -3.48 -14.70
C ASN A 174 4.09 -4.42 -15.09
N GLY A 175 3.77 -5.71 -15.24
CA GLY A 175 4.71 -6.74 -15.67
C GLY A 175 4.01 -8.03 -16.10
N THR A 176 4.77 -9.10 -16.25
CA THR A 176 4.28 -10.44 -16.61
C THR A 176 4.85 -11.47 -15.64
N ALA A 177 4.03 -12.40 -15.18
CA ALA A 177 4.45 -13.40 -14.20
C ALA A 177 5.49 -14.36 -14.77
N THR A 178 6.55 -14.59 -14.01
CA THR A 178 7.61 -15.58 -14.28
C THR A 178 7.47 -16.78 -13.36
N ALA A 179 7.98 -17.95 -13.76
CA ALA A 179 7.83 -19.18 -12.99
C ALA A 179 8.45 -19.12 -11.59
N GLY A 180 7.78 -19.74 -10.62
CA GLY A 180 8.24 -19.89 -9.24
C GLY A 180 7.94 -18.70 -8.35
N GLN A 181 8.52 -18.71 -7.14
CA GLN A 181 8.33 -17.64 -6.16
C GLN A 181 8.95 -16.34 -6.66
N TYR A 182 8.16 -15.28 -6.67
CA TYR A 182 8.58 -13.92 -6.93
C TYR A 182 8.41 -13.06 -5.68
N GLU A 183 9.33 -12.12 -5.52
CA GLU A 183 9.32 -11.08 -4.48
C GLU A 183 9.89 -9.80 -5.09
N ASN A 184 9.21 -8.68 -4.84
CA ASN A 184 9.74 -7.35 -5.08
C ASN A 184 9.27 -6.33 -4.03
N ILE A 185 10.16 -5.40 -3.71
CA ILE A 185 9.98 -4.39 -2.68
C ILE A 185 9.79 -3.04 -3.35
N GLY A 186 8.65 -2.40 -3.07
CA GLY A 186 8.41 -1.00 -3.41
C GLY A 186 8.98 -0.11 -2.32
N THR A 187 9.76 0.91 -2.69
CA THR A 187 10.35 1.88 -1.74
C THR A 187 9.95 3.28 -2.15
N VAL A 188 9.35 4.03 -1.22
CA VAL A 188 9.06 5.47 -1.39
C VAL A 188 10.05 6.31 -0.61
N THR A 189 10.47 7.42 -1.20
CA THR A 189 11.22 8.49 -0.54
C THR A 189 10.49 9.82 -0.70
N ALA A 190 10.62 10.71 0.27
CA ALA A 190 10.10 12.06 0.18
C ALA A 190 10.86 13.05 1.08
N ASN A 191 10.82 14.33 0.73
CA ASN A 191 11.50 15.40 1.44
C ASN A 191 10.50 16.24 2.25
N PRO A 192 10.68 16.35 3.57
CA PRO A 192 10.00 17.36 4.37
C PRO A 192 10.60 18.75 4.15
N PRO A 193 9.93 19.84 4.61
CA PRO A 193 10.47 21.19 4.49
C PRO A 193 11.76 21.42 5.30
N THR A 194 11.92 20.69 6.40
CA THR A 194 13.10 20.71 7.27
C THR A 194 13.47 19.31 7.71
N GLY A 195 14.76 19.07 7.95
CA GLY A 195 15.28 17.75 8.34
C GLY A 195 15.63 16.84 7.15
N SER A 196 15.88 15.57 7.45
CA SER A 196 16.27 14.56 6.46
C SER A 196 15.06 14.00 5.71
N ALA A 197 15.32 13.46 4.52
CA ALA A 197 14.32 12.72 3.75
C ALA A 197 13.74 11.54 4.57
N VAL A 198 12.45 11.28 4.38
CA VAL A 198 11.75 10.13 4.94
C VAL A 198 11.61 9.03 3.90
N THR A 199 11.62 7.78 4.35
CA THR A 199 11.52 6.60 3.50
C THR A 199 10.60 5.56 4.11
N SER A 200 9.97 4.75 3.25
CA SER A 200 9.19 3.58 3.63
C SER A 200 9.27 2.55 2.52
N SER A 201 9.20 1.27 2.88
CA SER A 201 9.27 0.16 1.93
C SER A 201 8.26 -0.91 2.28
N ASP A 202 7.77 -1.60 1.26
CA ASP A 202 6.76 -2.64 1.40
C ASP A 202 7.01 -3.79 0.40
N PRO A 203 7.15 -5.05 0.88
CA PRO A 203 7.35 -6.20 0.02
C PRO A 203 6.04 -6.62 -0.64
N SER A 204 6.14 -7.30 -1.78
CA SER A 204 5.00 -7.99 -2.38
C SER A 204 5.48 -9.26 -3.06
N HIS A 205 4.65 -10.30 -3.00
CA HIS A 205 4.95 -11.65 -3.47
C HIS A 205 3.93 -12.12 -4.49
N TYR A 206 4.33 -13.04 -5.36
CA TYR A 206 3.41 -13.94 -6.06
C TYR A 206 4.13 -15.27 -6.30
N TYR A 207 3.37 -16.33 -6.59
CA TYR A 207 3.93 -17.57 -7.12
C TYR A 207 3.51 -17.77 -8.56
N GLY A 208 4.49 -17.80 -9.45
CA GLY A 208 4.30 -18.05 -10.86
C GLY A 208 4.08 -19.52 -11.14
N ASP A 209 2.83 -19.93 -11.34
CA ASP A 209 2.53 -21.31 -11.70
C ASP A 209 3.02 -21.58 -13.12
N ALA A 210 4.08 -22.39 -13.23
CA ALA A 210 4.47 -22.93 -14.51
C ALA A 210 3.32 -23.78 -15.08
N PRO A 211 3.16 -23.83 -16.41
CA PRO A 211 2.29 -24.84 -17.02
C PRO A 211 2.68 -26.22 -16.46
N PRO A 212 1.71 -27.07 -16.10
CA PRO A 212 2.00 -28.42 -15.61
C PRO A 212 3.01 -29.13 -16.51
N THR A 213 4.02 -29.78 -15.93
CA THR A 213 5.00 -30.58 -16.71
C THR A 213 4.46 -31.97 -17.04
N GLY A 214 3.15 -32.07 -17.26
CA GLY A 214 2.53 -33.32 -17.64
C GLY A 214 3.18 -33.89 -18.91
N ASN A 215 3.38 -35.20 -18.95
CA ASN A 215 3.93 -35.89 -20.12
C ASN A 215 2.97 -36.98 -20.63
N GLN A 216 1.70 -36.86 -20.27
CA GLN A 216 0.64 -37.81 -20.57
C GLN A 216 -0.55 -37.10 -21.22
N GLY A 217 -1.23 -37.81 -22.10
CA GLY A 217 -2.40 -37.30 -22.80
C GLY A 217 -3.06 -38.40 -23.61
N CYS A 218 -4.37 -38.48 -23.53
CA CYS A 218 -5.18 -39.38 -24.34
C CYS A 218 -5.85 -38.60 -25.48
N SER A 219 -5.79 -39.16 -26.68
CA SER A 219 -6.22 -38.46 -27.89
C SER A 219 -7.73 -38.19 -27.91
N PRO A 220 -8.22 -37.26 -28.75
CA PRO A 220 -9.66 -37.08 -28.95
C PRO A 220 -10.38 -38.39 -29.33
N GLY A 221 -9.69 -39.27 -30.07
CA GLY A 221 -10.19 -40.59 -30.44
C GLY A 221 -10.35 -41.54 -29.25
N TYR A 222 -9.44 -41.51 -28.27
CA TYR A 222 -9.59 -42.28 -27.03
C TYR A 222 -10.87 -41.85 -26.29
N TRP A 223 -10.99 -40.56 -25.97
CA TRP A 223 -12.10 -40.03 -25.17
C TRP A 223 -13.46 -40.26 -25.84
N LYS A 224 -13.51 -40.20 -27.18
CA LYS A 224 -14.72 -40.48 -27.97
C LYS A 224 -15.21 -41.92 -27.79
N ASN A 225 -14.29 -42.88 -27.67
CA ASN A 225 -14.62 -44.31 -27.65
C ASN A 225 -14.63 -44.91 -26.23
N HIS A 226 -14.23 -44.15 -25.21
CA HIS A 226 -14.09 -44.62 -23.82
C HIS A 226 -14.94 -43.78 -22.86
N ALA A 227 -16.27 -43.78 -23.05
CA ALA A 227 -17.20 -43.00 -22.22
C ALA A 227 -17.11 -43.34 -20.71
N ALA A 228 -16.69 -44.55 -20.35
CA ALA A 228 -16.49 -44.94 -18.95
C ALA A 228 -15.40 -44.12 -18.25
N SER A 229 -14.33 -43.74 -18.97
CA SER A 229 -13.23 -42.94 -18.40
C SER A 229 -13.64 -41.52 -18.03
N TRP A 230 -14.78 -41.03 -18.53
CA TRP A 230 -15.31 -39.71 -18.20
C TRP A 230 -15.81 -39.64 -16.75
N THR A 231 -16.21 -40.77 -16.17
CA THR A 231 -16.79 -40.84 -14.82
C THR A 231 -15.84 -40.38 -13.70
N ALA A 232 -14.53 -40.39 -13.98
CA ALA A 232 -13.50 -39.86 -13.09
C ALA A 232 -13.23 -38.35 -13.28
N THR A 233 -13.94 -37.70 -14.20
CA THR A 233 -13.89 -36.25 -14.45
C THR A 233 -15.20 -35.59 -14.00
N PRO A 234 -15.24 -34.27 -13.79
CA PRO A 234 -16.48 -33.56 -13.47
C PRO A 234 -17.37 -33.30 -14.71
N TYR A 235 -16.98 -33.79 -15.90
CA TYR A 235 -17.65 -33.50 -17.16
C TYR A 235 -18.49 -34.68 -17.66
N THR A 236 -19.58 -34.36 -18.36
CA THR A 236 -20.49 -35.37 -18.93
C THR A 236 -20.51 -35.33 -20.45
N THR A 237 -20.85 -36.45 -21.07
CA THR A 237 -20.88 -36.58 -22.54
C THR A 237 -21.93 -35.71 -23.22
N TYR A 238 -22.98 -35.32 -22.51
CA TYR A 238 -24.11 -34.52 -23.01
C TYR A 238 -24.02 -33.04 -22.63
N GLN A 239 -23.04 -32.65 -21.81
CA GLN A 239 -22.82 -31.25 -21.48
C GLN A 239 -22.49 -30.46 -22.75
N SER A 240 -23.11 -29.28 -22.93
CA SER A 240 -22.85 -28.46 -24.12
C SER A 240 -21.46 -27.84 -24.10
N VAL A 241 -20.81 -27.73 -25.26
CA VAL A 241 -19.49 -27.10 -25.41
C VAL A 241 -19.47 -25.68 -24.83
N GLN A 242 -20.49 -24.87 -25.13
CA GLN A 242 -20.57 -23.48 -24.66
C GLN A 242 -20.77 -23.33 -23.15
N SER A 243 -21.24 -24.39 -22.46
CA SER A 243 -21.33 -24.35 -20.99
C SER A 243 -19.98 -24.46 -20.30
N VAL A 244 -18.95 -24.90 -21.03
CA VAL A 244 -17.56 -25.01 -20.54
C VAL A 244 -16.68 -23.94 -21.17
N PHE A 245 -16.69 -23.85 -22.51
CA PHE A 245 -15.97 -22.82 -23.27
C PHE A 245 -16.97 -21.74 -23.70
N SER A 246 -17.24 -20.78 -22.83
CA SER A 246 -18.26 -19.74 -23.04
C SER A 246 -18.10 -18.98 -24.37
N ALA A 247 -16.88 -18.78 -24.86
CA ALA A 247 -16.62 -18.11 -26.14
C ALA A 247 -17.12 -18.92 -27.36
N ALA A 248 -17.38 -20.23 -27.21
CA ALA A 248 -17.96 -21.06 -28.25
C ALA A 248 -19.39 -20.66 -28.62
N SER A 249 -20.09 -19.90 -27.75
CA SER A 249 -21.38 -19.27 -28.08
C SER A 249 -21.30 -18.34 -29.31
N GLY A 250 -20.11 -17.82 -29.63
CA GLY A 250 -19.84 -17.04 -30.84
C GLY A 250 -19.79 -17.86 -32.14
N TYR A 251 -19.91 -19.19 -32.05
CA TYR A 251 -19.86 -20.17 -33.15
C TYR A 251 -21.10 -21.07 -33.10
N PRO A 252 -22.26 -20.57 -33.59
CA PRO A 252 -23.52 -21.32 -33.57
C PRO A 252 -23.39 -22.70 -34.23
N GLY A 253 -23.97 -23.72 -33.64
CA GLY A 253 -23.81 -25.12 -34.07
C GLY A 253 -22.66 -25.85 -33.35
N LEU A 254 -21.48 -25.23 -33.26
CA LEU A 254 -20.36 -25.79 -32.50
C LEU A 254 -20.56 -25.63 -30.99
N GLY A 255 -20.96 -24.42 -30.54
CA GLY A 255 -21.17 -24.14 -29.12
C GLY A 255 -22.35 -24.91 -28.51
N SER A 256 -23.40 -25.17 -29.29
CA SER A 256 -24.59 -25.90 -28.85
C SER A 256 -24.45 -27.42 -28.86
N ALA A 257 -23.43 -27.96 -29.53
CA ALA A 257 -23.17 -29.40 -29.55
C ALA A 257 -22.73 -29.91 -28.17
N SER A 258 -22.81 -31.22 -27.97
CA SER A 258 -22.29 -31.84 -26.75
C SER A 258 -20.76 -31.94 -26.76
N LEU A 259 -20.15 -32.09 -25.58
CA LEU A 259 -18.71 -32.40 -25.46
C LEU A 259 -18.35 -33.72 -26.15
N LEU A 260 -19.27 -34.70 -26.22
CA LEU A 260 -19.00 -35.92 -26.97
C LEU A 260 -18.99 -35.67 -28.49
N ASP A 261 -19.90 -34.84 -28.99
CA ASP A 261 -19.96 -34.49 -30.41
C ASP A 261 -18.73 -33.68 -30.84
N SER A 262 -18.21 -32.80 -29.97
CA SER A 262 -17.05 -31.96 -30.29
C SER A 262 -15.79 -32.76 -30.57
N LEU A 263 -15.62 -33.94 -29.96
CA LEU A 263 -14.52 -34.87 -30.24
C LEU A 263 -14.56 -35.42 -31.68
N SER A 264 -15.68 -35.25 -32.38
CA SER A 264 -15.86 -35.63 -33.80
C SER A 264 -15.87 -34.45 -34.76
N PHE A 265 -15.66 -33.22 -34.29
CA PHE A 265 -15.64 -32.06 -35.17
C PHE A 265 -14.57 -32.20 -36.26
N GLN A 266 -14.91 -31.68 -37.43
CA GLN A 266 -14.02 -31.66 -38.58
C GLN A 266 -13.44 -30.26 -38.76
N GLY A 267 -12.23 -30.22 -39.30
CA GLY A 267 -11.61 -28.97 -39.70
C GLY A 267 -12.25 -28.37 -40.95
N GLY A 268 -11.76 -27.20 -41.33
CA GLY A 268 -12.18 -26.49 -42.54
C GLY A 268 -11.27 -25.32 -42.84
N SER A 269 -11.37 -24.78 -44.06
CA SER A 269 -10.59 -23.62 -44.51
C SER A 269 -11.09 -22.29 -43.93
N ASP A 270 -12.28 -22.26 -43.34
CA ASP A 270 -12.93 -21.09 -42.78
C ASP A 270 -12.81 -21.01 -41.24
N LEU A 271 -13.21 -19.88 -40.66
CA LEU A 271 -13.08 -19.65 -39.22
C LEU A 271 -13.84 -20.69 -38.38
N ASN A 272 -15.01 -21.14 -38.83
CA ASN A 272 -15.76 -22.21 -38.17
C ASN A 272 -14.99 -23.53 -38.18
N GLY A 273 -14.34 -23.90 -39.29
CA GLY A 273 -13.48 -25.07 -39.35
C GLY A 273 -12.26 -24.99 -38.43
N ALA A 274 -11.66 -23.80 -38.27
CA ALA A 274 -10.58 -23.59 -37.29
C ALA A 274 -11.10 -23.72 -35.85
N ALA A 275 -12.24 -23.12 -35.54
CA ALA A 275 -12.88 -23.25 -34.23
C ALA A 275 -13.27 -24.71 -33.92
N GLY A 276 -13.75 -25.46 -34.92
CA GLY A 276 -14.04 -26.89 -34.80
C GLY A 276 -12.79 -27.71 -34.44
N ASN A 277 -11.66 -27.44 -35.09
CA ASN A 277 -10.37 -28.07 -34.74
C ASN A 277 -9.95 -27.76 -33.29
N LEU A 278 -10.05 -26.49 -32.88
CA LEU A 278 -9.69 -26.06 -31.53
C LEU A 278 -10.61 -26.69 -30.48
N LEU A 279 -11.92 -26.69 -30.71
CA LEU A 279 -12.88 -27.26 -29.75
C LEU A 279 -12.73 -28.78 -29.63
N ARG A 280 -12.40 -29.47 -30.72
CA ARG A 280 -12.07 -30.91 -30.67
C ARG A 280 -10.85 -31.18 -29.79
N ALA A 281 -9.74 -30.47 -30.03
CA ALA A 281 -8.52 -30.62 -29.25
C ALA A 281 -8.70 -30.13 -27.81
N GLY A 282 -9.43 -29.04 -27.61
CA GLY A 282 -9.75 -28.44 -26.32
C GLY A 282 -10.59 -29.34 -25.44
N THR A 283 -11.60 -30.03 -25.98
CA THR A 283 -12.39 -30.99 -25.19
C THR A 283 -11.54 -32.17 -24.72
N ALA A 284 -10.68 -32.73 -25.58
CA ALA A 284 -9.77 -33.81 -25.16
C ALA A 284 -8.77 -33.33 -24.09
N ALA A 285 -8.19 -32.14 -24.28
CA ALA A 285 -7.26 -31.53 -23.34
C ALA A 285 -7.90 -31.29 -21.97
N LEU A 286 -9.16 -30.85 -21.97
CA LEU A 286 -9.93 -30.66 -20.74
C LEU A 286 -10.14 -31.96 -19.97
N LEU A 287 -10.52 -33.03 -20.67
CA LEU A 287 -10.73 -34.34 -20.06
C LEU A 287 -9.43 -34.92 -19.52
N ASN A 288 -8.33 -34.79 -20.27
CA ASN A 288 -6.99 -35.15 -19.80
C ASN A 288 -6.61 -34.36 -18.53
N ALA A 289 -6.78 -33.04 -18.54
CA ALA A 289 -6.46 -32.17 -17.41
C ALA A 289 -7.34 -32.43 -16.17
N ALA A 290 -8.52 -33.01 -16.37
CA ALA A 290 -9.48 -33.28 -15.30
C ALA A 290 -9.38 -34.68 -14.71
N HIS A 291 -8.74 -35.61 -15.42
CA HIS A 291 -8.68 -37.00 -15.01
C HIS A 291 -7.59 -37.23 -13.95
N PRO A 292 -7.89 -37.84 -12.80
CA PRO A 292 -6.95 -37.96 -11.66
C PRO A 292 -5.70 -38.80 -11.96
N HIS A 293 -5.74 -39.60 -13.02
CA HIS A 293 -4.63 -40.48 -13.44
C HIS A 293 -3.97 -40.06 -14.75
N VAL A 294 -4.27 -38.87 -15.27
CA VAL A 294 -3.59 -38.32 -16.46
C VAL A 294 -2.80 -37.09 -16.04
N SER A 295 -1.47 -37.19 -16.11
CA SER A 295 -0.57 -36.06 -15.89
C SER A 295 -0.50 -35.21 -17.17
N PHE A 296 -1.55 -34.43 -17.42
CA PHE A 296 -1.66 -33.57 -18.62
C PHE A 296 -0.83 -32.28 -18.47
N PRO A 297 -0.22 -31.74 -19.55
CA PRO A 297 0.60 -30.52 -19.50
C PRO A 297 -0.12 -29.22 -19.11
N LEU A 298 -1.45 -29.22 -19.05
CA LEU A 298 -2.26 -28.06 -18.69
C LEU A 298 -3.27 -28.39 -17.61
N THR A 299 -3.62 -27.39 -16.78
CA THR A 299 -4.72 -27.51 -15.82
C THR A 299 -6.07 -27.31 -16.52
N GLN A 300 -7.16 -27.75 -15.91
CA GLN A 300 -8.52 -27.53 -16.45
C GLN A 300 -8.79 -26.03 -16.69
N ALA A 301 -8.40 -25.18 -15.73
CA ALA A 301 -8.57 -23.74 -15.82
C ALA A 301 -7.74 -23.12 -16.96
N ALA A 302 -6.50 -23.58 -17.16
CA ALA A 302 -5.65 -23.13 -18.25
C ALA A 302 -6.22 -23.49 -19.62
N VAL A 303 -6.69 -24.74 -19.80
CA VAL A 303 -7.35 -25.17 -21.05
C VAL A 303 -8.58 -24.29 -21.35
N ILE A 304 -9.46 -24.09 -20.36
CA ILE A 304 -10.66 -23.25 -20.52
C ILE A 304 -10.29 -21.81 -20.89
N SER A 305 -9.35 -21.21 -20.17
CA SER A 305 -8.93 -19.82 -20.40
C SER A 305 -8.30 -19.62 -21.78
N GLN A 306 -7.36 -20.50 -22.17
CA GLN A 306 -6.67 -20.40 -23.46
C GLN A 306 -7.64 -20.61 -24.63
N VAL A 307 -8.52 -21.61 -24.56
CA VAL A 307 -9.53 -21.87 -25.61
C VAL A 307 -10.48 -20.69 -25.75
N ASN A 308 -11.00 -20.14 -24.64
CA ASN A 308 -11.89 -18.97 -24.69
C ASN A 308 -11.19 -17.74 -25.27
N THR A 309 -9.93 -17.49 -24.89
CA THR A 309 -9.12 -16.38 -25.40
C THR A 309 -8.91 -16.51 -26.91
N ALA A 310 -8.51 -17.69 -27.39
CA ALA A 310 -8.30 -17.93 -28.81
C ALA A 310 -9.59 -17.80 -29.62
N LEU A 311 -10.71 -18.36 -29.16
CA LEU A 311 -12.00 -18.23 -29.84
C LEU A 311 -12.51 -16.78 -29.89
N THR A 312 -12.30 -16.01 -28.83
CA THR A 312 -12.69 -14.60 -28.74
C THR A 312 -11.88 -13.72 -29.70
N SER A 313 -10.62 -14.08 -29.97
CA SER A 313 -9.75 -13.34 -30.90
C SER A 313 -10.32 -13.27 -32.32
N ARG A 314 -11.14 -14.25 -32.72
CA ARG A 314 -11.62 -14.46 -34.11
C ARG A 314 -10.48 -14.55 -35.14
N ASP A 315 -9.23 -14.72 -34.68
CA ASP A 315 -8.07 -14.86 -35.54
C ASP A 315 -7.81 -16.34 -35.85
N ARG A 316 -7.86 -16.68 -37.15
CA ARG A 316 -7.72 -18.07 -37.60
C ARG A 316 -6.36 -18.66 -37.22
N ASN A 317 -5.28 -17.87 -37.27
CA ASN A 317 -3.93 -18.37 -36.99
C ASN A 317 -3.74 -18.62 -35.50
N THR A 318 -4.20 -17.72 -34.64
CA THR A 318 -4.22 -17.92 -33.18
C THR A 318 -5.02 -19.18 -32.80
N ILE A 319 -6.22 -19.35 -33.38
CA ILE A 319 -7.07 -20.53 -33.12
C ILE A 319 -6.36 -21.82 -33.57
N LEU A 320 -5.81 -21.86 -34.79
CA LEU A 320 -5.13 -23.04 -35.30
C LEU A 320 -3.83 -23.35 -34.55
N SER A 321 -3.07 -22.32 -34.16
CA SER A 321 -1.84 -22.50 -33.39
C SER A 321 -2.12 -23.16 -32.04
N LEU A 322 -3.15 -22.71 -31.32
CA LEU A 322 -3.55 -23.33 -30.07
C LEU A 322 -4.12 -24.74 -30.29
N ALA A 323 -4.93 -24.94 -31.34
CA ALA A 323 -5.46 -26.25 -31.68
C ALA A 323 -4.34 -27.28 -31.90
N SER A 324 -3.29 -26.90 -32.64
CA SER A 324 -2.11 -27.75 -32.87
C SER A 324 -1.31 -28.03 -31.60
N ALA A 325 -1.14 -27.04 -30.71
CA ALA A 325 -0.46 -27.24 -29.44
C ALA A 325 -1.22 -28.24 -28.54
N LEU A 326 -2.53 -28.05 -28.38
CA LEU A 326 -3.36 -28.96 -27.58
C LEU A 326 -3.43 -30.36 -28.22
N ASP A 327 -3.47 -30.46 -29.54
CA ASP A 327 -3.43 -31.75 -30.23
C ASP A 327 -2.10 -32.49 -29.98
N ALA A 328 -0.96 -31.79 -29.98
CA ALA A 328 0.32 -32.38 -29.63
C ALA A 328 0.32 -32.94 -28.20
N ASP A 329 -0.18 -32.17 -27.23
CA ASP A 329 -0.27 -32.58 -25.83
C ASP A 329 -1.23 -33.76 -25.61
N ASN A 330 -2.36 -33.77 -26.33
CA ASN A 330 -3.34 -34.86 -26.29
C ASN A 330 -2.80 -36.18 -26.85
N ASN A 331 -1.76 -36.14 -27.67
CA ASN A 331 -1.14 -37.31 -28.30
C ASN A 331 0.18 -37.72 -27.62
N LEU A 332 0.41 -37.30 -26.38
CA LEU A 332 1.44 -37.85 -25.50
C LEU A 332 1.11 -39.30 -25.08
N THR A 333 1.84 -39.85 -24.10
CA THR A 333 1.58 -41.21 -23.62
C THR A 333 0.27 -41.27 -22.85
N CYS A 334 -0.75 -41.94 -23.39
CA CYS A 334 -2.03 -42.14 -22.70
C CYS A 334 -1.90 -43.23 -21.62
N PRO A 335 -2.08 -42.90 -20.32
CA PRO A 335 -1.93 -43.86 -19.21
C PRO A 335 -3.18 -44.69 -18.95
N LEU A 336 -4.26 -44.45 -19.71
CA LEU A 336 -5.56 -45.09 -19.56
C LEU A 336 -5.84 -46.17 -20.62
N ASN A 337 -4.83 -46.49 -21.45
CA ASN A 337 -4.85 -47.56 -22.44
C ASN A 337 -4.58 -48.93 -21.81
#